data_AF-A0AAD5K804-F1
#
_entry.id   AF-A0AAD5K804-F1
#
_cell.length_a   1.000
_cell.length_b   1.000
_cell.length_c   1.000
_cell.angle_alpha   90.00
_cell.angle_beta   90.00
_cell.angle_gamma   90.00
#
_symmetry.space_group_name_H-M   'P 1'
#
loop_
_entity.id
_entity.type
_entity.pdbx_description
1 polymer ?
#
loop_
_entity_poly.entity_id
_entity_poly.type
_entity_poly.pdbx_seq_one_letter_code
_entity_poly.pdbx_strand_id
1 'polypeptide(L)' 'MSLVNRPNRIIEQQRFWQAPSNQLLYIRGPRDKLFVYTTFLLIGTGLAGSLWGAVKMARGQK' A
#
# COMPACT_ATOMS: atom_id res chain seq x y z
N MET A 1 28.67 2.35 -24.36
CA MET A 1 27.83 1.13 -24.48
C MET A 1 27.41 0.74 -23.06
N SER A 2 26.11 0.58 -22.77
CA SER A 2 25.64 0.21 -21.42
C SER A 2 25.89 -1.28 -21.18
N LEU A 3 26.53 -1.64 -20.06
CA LEU A 3 26.74 -3.03 -19.62
C LEU A 3 25.45 -3.68 -19.07
N VAL A 4 24.37 -2.90 -18.94
CA VAL A 4 23.10 -3.35 -18.35
C VAL A 4 22.03 -3.29 -19.44
N ASN A 5 21.38 -4.44 -19.68
CA ASN A 5 20.18 -4.51 -20.51
C ASN A 5 19.03 -3.81 -19.78
N ARG A 6 18.49 -2.75 -20.39
CA ARG A 6 17.32 -2.01 -19.91
C ARG A 6 16.24 -2.07 -20.98
N PRO A 7 15.51 -3.19 -21.11
CA PRO A 7 14.48 -3.30 -22.12
C PRO A 7 13.36 -2.29 -21.83
N ASN A 8 12.85 -1.65 -22.88
CA ASN A 8 11.67 -0.79 -22.77
C ASN A 8 10.42 -1.67 -22.60
N ARG A 9 9.80 -1.62 -21.41
CA ARG A 9 8.59 -2.37 -21.08
C ARG A 9 7.34 -1.50 -20.95
N ILE A 10 7.37 -0.27 -21.46
CA ILE A 10 6.26 0.68 -21.31
C ILE A 10 4.96 0.12 -21.92
N ILE A 11 5.01 -0.46 -23.12
CA ILE A 11 3.82 -1.01 -23.79
C ILE A 11 3.20 -2.16 -23.01
N GLU A 12 4.02 -3.03 -22.42
CA GLU A 12 3.55 -4.14 -21.57
C GLU A 12 2.83 -3.60 -20.32
N GLN A 13 3.42 -2.59 -19.66
CA GLN A 13 2.84 -1.95 -18.50
C GLN A 13 1.54 -1.21 -18.86
N GLN A 14 1.50 -0.46 -19.96
CA GLN A 14 0.30 0.23 -20.42
C GLN A 14 -0.84 -0.76 -20.66
N ARG A 15 -0.59 -1.87 -21.37
CA ARG A 15 -1.59 -2.92 -21.57
C ARG A 15 -2.10 -3.48 -20.24
N PHE A 16 -1.20 -3.75 -19.29
CA PHE A 16 -1.59 -4.28 -17.99
C PHE A 16 -2.44 -3.29 -17.17
N TRP A 17 -2.06 -2.02 -17.08
CA TRP A 17 -2.74 -1.03 -16.24
C TRP A 17 -3.98 -0.43 -16.89
N GLN A 18 -4.05 -0.37 -18.22
CA GLN A 18 -5.17 0.20 -18.97
C GLN A 18 -6.22 -0.84 -19.39
N ALA A 19 -5.93 -2.15 -19.29
CA ALA A 19 -6.95 -3.17 -19.56
C ALA A 19 -8.18 -2.97 -18.64
N PRO A 20 -9.42 -3.19 -19.13
CA PRO A 20 -10.62 -3.10 -18.29
C PRO A 20 -10.48 -3.99 -17.06
N SER A 21 -10.76 -3.45 -15.88
CA SER A 21 -10.65 -4.17 -14.61
C SER A 21 -11.60 -3.59 -13.59
N ASN A 22 -12.14 -4.46 -12.74
CA ASN A 22 -12.94 -4.09 -11.57
C ASN A 22 -12.06 -3.84 -10.33
N GLN A 23 -10.74 -3.92 -10.47
CA GLN A 23 -9.80 -3.62 -9.38
C GLN A 23 -9.45 -2.14 -9.36
N LEU A 24 -9.37 -1.58 -8.16
CA LEU A 24 -8.89 -0.21 -7.95
C LEU A 24 -7.42 -0.11 -8.38
N LEU A 25 -7.05 1.02 -8.97
CA LEU A 25 -5.72 1.21 -9.57
C LEU A 25 -4.58 0.94 -8.59
N TYR A 26 -4.74 1.34 -7.33
CA TYR A 26 -3.70 1.24 -6.29
C TYR A 26 -3.54 -0.15 -5.65
N ILE A 27 -4.34 -1.16 -6.03
CA ILE A 27 -4.21 -2.55 -5.56
C ILE A 27 -4.01 -3.56 -6.70
N ARG A 28 -3.96 -3.05 -7.94
CA ARG A 28 -4.01 -3.89 -9.14
C ARG A 28 -2.69 -4.60 -9.38
N GLY A 29 -1.56 -3.96 -9.07
CA GLY A 29 -0.26 -4.61 -9.15
C GLY A 29 -0.11 -5.72 -8.09
N PRO A 30 0.57 -6.84 -8.41
CA PRO A 30 0.80 -7.90 -7.44
C PRO A 30 1.63 -7.42 -6.23
N ARG A 31 2.53 -6.45 -6.45
CA ARG A 31 3.34 -5.84 -5.38
C ARG A 31 2.59 -4.75 -4.63
N ASP A 32 1.66 -4.05 -5.29
CA ASP A 32 0.91 -2.95 -4.68
C ASP A 32 0.11 -3.43 -3.46
N LYS A 33 -0.47 -4.64 -3.55
CA LYS A 33 -1.19 -5.25 -2.42
C LYS A 33 -0.35 -5.33 -1.16
N LEU A 34 0.91 -5.74 -1.30
CA LEU A 34 1.84 -5.80 -0.17
C LEU A 34 2.03 -4.40 0.45
N PHE A 35 2.27 -3.38 -0.37
CA PHE A 35 2.46 -2.01 0.11
C PHE A 35 1.19 -1.46 0.77
N VAL A 36 0.03 -1.62 0.14
CA VAL A 36 -1.25 -1.11 0.64
C VAL A 36 -1.63 -1.79 1.96
N TYR A 37 -1.55 -3.12 2.03
CA TYR A 37 -1.90 -3.85 3.25
C TYR A 37 -0.94 -3.55 4.38
N THR A 38 0.37 -3.47 4.11
CA THR A 38 1.35 -3.08 5.14
C THR A 38 1.09 -1.67 5.64
N THR A 39 0.77 -0.73 4.75
CA THR A 39 0.44 0.65 5.12
C THR A 39 -0.80 0.71 6.01
N PHE A 40 -1.88 0.03 5.64
CA PHE A 40 -3.09 -0.01 6.46
C PHE A 40 -2.90 -0.73 7.78
N LEU A 41 -2.03 -1.75 7.83
CA LEU A 41 -1.67 -2.41 9.08
C LEU A 41 -0.94 -1.46 10.04
N LEU A 42 0.04 -0.71 9.54
CA LEU A 42 0.79 0.25 10.36
C LEU A 42 -0.11 1.38 10.86
N ILE A 43 -0.89 2.00 9.96
CA ILE A 43 -1.81 3.07 10.32
C ILE A 43 -2.88 2.56 11.29
N GLY A 44 -3.52 1.43 10.97
CA GLY A 44 -4.56 0.84 11.82
C GLY A 44 -4.05 0.51 13.22
N THR A 45 -2.85 -0.07 13.33
CA THR A 45 -2.22 -0.36 14.63
C THR A 45 -1.90 0.92 15.39
N GLY A 46 -1.31 1.93 14.74
CA GLY A 46 -1.00 3.21 15.36
C GLY A 46 -2.24 3.94 15.87
N LEU A 47 -3.31 3.97 15.07
CA LEU A 47 -4.60 4.56 15.44
C LEU A 47 -5.28 3.82 16.58
N ALA A 48 -5.31 2.48 16.54
CA ALA A 48 -5.89 1.69 17.62
C ALA A 48 -5.12 1.90 18.94
N GLY A 49 -3.79 1.91 18.88
CA GLY A 49 -2.94 2.16 20.04
C GLY A 49 -3.09 3.57 20.62
N SER A 50 -3.17 4.59 19.76
CA SER A 50 -3.36 5.98 20.21
C SER A 50 -4.74 6.19 20.83
N LEU A 51 -5.79 5.64 20.24
CA LEU A 51 -7.15 5.67 20.80
C LEU A 51 -7.22 4.94 22.14
N TRP A 52 -6.59 3.76 22.25
CA TRP A 52 -6.51 3.02 23.51
C TRP A 52 -5.81 3.84 24.60
N GLY A 53 -4.67 4.45 24.29
CA GLY A 53 -3.96 5.36 25.20
C GLY A 53 -4.81 6.56 25.62
N ALA A 54 -5.50 7.18 24.67
CA ALA A 54 -6.42 8.30 24.95
C ALA A 54 -7.55 7.89 25.91
N VAL A 55 -8.16 6.72 25.71
CA VAL A 55 -9.20 6.20 26.62
C VAL A 55 -8.65 5.93 28.02
N LYS A 56 -7.45 5.37 28.14
CA LYS A 56 -6.79 5.18 29.44
C LYS A 56 -6.54 6.51 30.16
N MET A 57 -6.00 7.51 29.45
CA MET A 57 -5.78 8.86 29.98
C MET A 57 -7.08 9.50 30.45
N ALA A 58 -8.15 9.42 29.65
CA ALA A 58 -9.47 9.95 30.01
C ALA A 58 -10.07 9.26 31.25
N ARG A 59 -9.74 7.99 31.49
CA ARG A 59 -10.17 7.22 32.67
C ARG A 59 -9.22 7.37 33.88
N GLY A 60 -8.15 8.15 33.77
CA GLY A 60 -7.13 8.27 34.81
C GLY A 60 -6.34 6.99 35.06
N GLN A 61 -6.34 6.05 34.11
CA GLN A 61 -5.60 4.79 34.19
C GLN A 61 -4.17 5.02 33.68
N LYS A 62 -3.18 4.52 34.42
CA LYS A 62 -1.76 4.54 34.01
C LYS A 62 -1.49 3.52 32.90
#